data_AF-A0A2R6MC66-F1
#
_entry.id   AF-A0A2R6MC66-F1
#
_cell.length_a   1.000
_cell.length_b   1.000
_cell.length_c   1.000
_cell.angle_alpha   90.00
_cell.angle_beta   90.00
_cell.angle_gamma   90.00
#
_symmetry.space_group_name_H-M   'P 1'
#
loop_
_entity.id
_entity.type
_entity.pdbx_description
1 polymer ?
#
loop_
_entity_poly.entity_id
_entity_poly.type
_entity_poly.pdbx_seq_one_letter_code
_entity_poly.pdbx_strand_id
1 'polypeptide(L)'
;MSSDISDEQLERVVRRAVRAELELLGERLFWTLLATFAAIWGVALVINGLSAPENFGIGAFGVVLLALAVWRLLWTWDLPPFGPAKE
;
A
#
# COMPACT_ATOMS: atom_id res chain seq x y z
N MET A 1 14.55 -45.51 -0.13
CA MET A 1 13.74 -44.43 -0.72
C MET A 1 14.16 -43.13 -0.06
N SER A 2 15.25 -42.54 -0.54
CA SER A 2 15.65 -41.17 -0.23
C SER A 2 15.10 -40.29 -1.34
N SER A 3 14.30 -39.30 -0.96
CA SER A 3 13.67 -38.34 -1.86
C SER A 3 14.71 -37.34 -2.36
N ASP A 4 15.44 -37.71 -3.42
CA ASP A 4 16.22 -36.76 -4.19
C ASP A 4 15.24 -35.94 -5.04
N ILE A 5 14.65 -34.91 -4.42
CA ILE A 5 14.11 -33.79 -5.20
C ILE A 5 15.32 -33.29 -6.00
N SER A 6 15.28 -33.41 -7.33
CA SER A 6 16.40 -32.94 -8.14
C SER A 6 16.57 -31.44 -7.91
N ASP A 7 17.82 -30.97 -7.76
CA ASP A 7 18.11 -29.57 -7.50
C ASP A 7 17.45 -28.63 -8.53
N GLU A 8 17.25 -29.09 -9.77
CA GLU A 8 16.50 -28.40 -10.82
C GLU A 8 15.00 -28.21 -10.53
N GLN A 9 14.37 -29.15 -9.83
CA GLN A 9 12.98 -28.99 -9.38
C GLN A 9 12.91 -27.99 -8.23
N LEU A 10 13.86 -28.07 -7.28
CA LEU A 10 13.95 -27.12 -6.17
C LEU A 10 14.18 -25.70 -6.69
N GLU A 11 15.12 -25.51 -7.62
CA GLU A 11 15.42 -24.22 -8.24
C GLU A 11 14.19 -23.64 -8.95
N ARG A 12 13.43 -24.47 -9.69
CA ARG A 12 12.21 -24.02 -10.39
C ARG A 12 11.08 -23.62 -9.44
N VAL A 13 10.98 -24.24 -8.27
CA VAL A 13 9.98 -23.88 -7.24
C VAL A 13 10.41 -22.59 -6.55
N VAL A 14 11.67 -22.50 -6.11
CA VAL A 14 12.22 -21.31 -5.46
C VAL A 14 12.13 -20.09 -6.37
N ARG A 15 12.52 -20.23 -7.66
CA ARG A 15 12.43 -19.13 -8.63
C ARG A 15 10.98 -18.63 -8.83
N ARG A 16 10.00 -19.54 -8.81
CA ARG A 16 8.58 -19.17 -8.90
C ARG A 16 8.09 -18.48 -7.63
N ALA A 17 8.46 -18.99 -6.46
CA ALA A 17 8.11 -18.38 -5.17
C ALA A 17 8.72 -16.97 -5.05
N VAL A 18 10.01 -16.81 -5.33
CA VAL A 18 10.70 -15.51 -5.31
C VAL A 18 10.06 -14.53 -6.29
N ARG A 19 9.68 -14.98 -7.48
CA ARG A 19 9.01 -14.11 -8.46
C ARG A 19 7.66 -13.62 -7.96
N ALA A 20 6.87 -14.51 -7.36
CA ALA A 20 5.58 -14.14 -6.77
C ALA A 20 5.75 -13.16 -5.60
N GLU A 21 6.74 -13.37 -4.73
CA GLU A 21 7.05 -12.44 -3.65
C GLU A 21 7.51 -11.08 -4.16
N LEU A 22 8.37 -11.04 -5.18
CA LEU A 22 8.83 -9.78 -5.79
C LEU A 22 7.68 -9.02 -6.46
N GLU A 23 6.73 -9.71 -7.07
CA GLU A 23 5.54 -9.11 -7.67
C GLU A 23 4.63 -8.49 -6.58
N LEU A 24 4.39 -9.23 -5.49
CA LEU A 24 3.66 -8.72 -4.32
C LEU A 24 4.36 -7.52 -3.67
N LEU A 25 5.67 -7.59 -3.49
CA LEU A 25 6.48 -6.48 -2.98
C LEU A 25 6.44 -5.26 -3.90
N GLY A 26 6.55 -5.49 -5.22
CA GLY A 26 6.46 -4.45 -6.22
C GLY A 26 5.11 -3.73 -6.18
N GLU A 27 4.02 -4.49 -6.10
CA GLU A 27 2.67 -3.93 -5.96
C GLU A 27 2.53 -3.16 -4.64
N ARG A 28 2.98 -3.71 -3.52
CA ARG A 28 2.95 -3.03 -2.21
C ARG A 28 3.73 -1.72 -2.22
N LEU A 29 4.92 -1.72 -2.81
CA LEU A 29 5.75 -0.52 -2.95
C LEU A 29 5.08 0.53 -3.84
N PHE A 30 4.50 0.12 -4.97
CA PHE A 30 3.76 1.01 -5.86
C PHE A 30 2.61 1.71 -5.11
N TRP A 31 1.77 0.94 -4.42
CA TRP A 31 0.64 1.49 -3.67
C TRP A 31 1.09 2.36 -2.48
N THR A 32 2.20 2.01 -1.84
CA THR A 32 2.79 2.81 -0.77
C THR A 32 3.26 4.18 -1.28
N LEU A 33 3.96 4.20 -2.43
CA LEU A 33 4.40 5.45 -3.05
C LEU A 33 3.20 6.30 -3.47
N LEU A 34 2.21 5.69 -4.14
CA LEU A 34 1.00 6.39 -4.56
C LEU A 34 0.23 6.98 -3.37
N ALA A 35 0.07 6.22 -2.28
CA ALA A 35 -0.55 6.71 -1.07
C ALA A 35 0.26 7.84 -0.41
N THR A 36 1.58 7.77 -0.45
CA THR A 36 2.45 8.86 0.04
C THR A 36 2.23 10.14 -0.76
N PHE A 37 2.18 10.05 -2.09
CA PHE A 37 1.84 11.20 -2.94
C PHE A 37 0.45 11.75 -2.61
N ALA A 38 -0.55 10.88 -2.50
CA ALA A 38 -1.91 11.28 -2.16
C ALA A 38 -2.00 11.97 -0.79
N ALA A 39 -1.24 11.49 0.21
CA ALA A 39 -1.17 12.12 1.53
C ALA A 39 -0.53 13.52 1.47
N ILE A 40 0.59 13.68 0.75
CA ILE A 40 1.25 14.98 0.57
C ILE A 40 0.30 15.99 -0.09
N TRP A 41 -0.36 15.58 -1.18
CA TRP A 41 -1.35 16.42 -1.86
C TRP A 41 -2.57 16.70 -0.98
N GLY A 42 -3.04 15.70 -0.24
CA GLY A 42 -4.15 15.85 0.72
C GLY A 42 -3.86 16.94 1.75
N VAL A 43 -2.68 16.91 2.37
CA VAL A 43 -2.24 17.96 3.31
C VAL A 43 -2.21 19.34 2.64
N ALA A 44 -1.63 19.46 1.44
CA ALA A 44 -1.57 20.73 0.74
C ALA A 44 -2.97 21.31 0.43
N LEU A 45 -3.91 20.44 0.05
CA LEU A 45 -5.30 20.82 -0.21
C LEU A 45 -6.03 21.23 1.07
N VAL A 46 -5.80 20.54 2.19
CA VAL A 46 -6.31 20.95 3.51
C VAL A 46 -5.82 22.35 3.87
N ILE A 47 -4.51 22.61 3.75
CA ILE A 47 -3.92 23.93 4.03
C ILE A 47 -4.54 25.00 3.11
N ASN A 48 -4.69 24.70 1.82
CA ASN A 48 -5.32 25.61 0.87
C ASN A 48 -6.78 25.90 1.22
N GLY A 49 -7.55 24.90 1.65
CA GLY A 49 -8.94 25.06 2.09
C GLY A 49 -9.10 25.90 3.36
N LEU A 50 -8.06 26.00 4.19
CA LEU A 50 -8.04 26.88 5.37
C LEU A 50 -7.68 28.33 5.03
N SER A 51 -7.22 28.61 3.81
CA SER A 51 -6.79 29.97 3.42
C SER A 51 -7.95 30.94 3.22
N ALA A 52 -9.10 30.46 2.75
CA ALA A 52 -10.27 31.29 2.50
C ALA A 52 -11.57 30.46 2.52
N PRO A 53 -12.72 31.02 2.93
CA PRO A 53 -14.00 30.30 3.02
C PRO A 53 -14.47 29.65 1.71
N GLU A 54 -14.21 30.30 0.56
CA GLU A 54 -14.54 29.78 -0.76
C GLU A 54 -13.79 28.49 -1.12
N ASN A 55 -12.65 28.23 -0.47
CA ASN A 55 -11.82 27.05 -0.69
C ASN A 55 -12.19 25.88 0.25
N PHE A 56 -13.24 26.02 1.07
CA PHE A 56 -13.63 24.98 2.03
C PHE A 56 -13.81 23.61 1.38
N GLY A 57 -14.41 23.56 0.19
CA GLY A 57 -14.58 22.30 -0.57
C GLY A 57 -13.25 21.64 -0.96
N ILE A 58 -12.24 22.45 -1.29
CA ILE A 58 -10.88 21.98 -1.59
C ILE A 58 -10.25 21.36 -0.33
N GLY A 59 -10.43 22.01 0.82
CA GLY A 59 -9.96 21.50 2.11
C GLY A 59 -10.62 20.17 2.49
N ALA A 60 -11.95 20.07 2.35
CA ALA A 60 -12.69 18.85 2.61
C ALA A 60 -12.24 17.70 1.70
N PHE A 61 -12.02 17.98 0.41
CA PHE A 61 -11.46 17.00 -0.52
C PHE A 61 -10.05 16.53 -0.10
N GLY A 62 -9.21 17.45 0.38
CA GLY A 62 -7.90 17.12 0.95
C GLY A 62 -7.98 16.14 2.13
N VAL A 63 -8.94 16.35 3.05
CA VAL A 63 -9.18 15.42 4.18
C VAL A 63 -9.58 14.03 3.68
N VAL A 64 -10.49 13.96 2.70
CA VAL A 64 -10.93 12.68 2.11
C VAL A 64 -9.77 11.96 1.44
N LEU A 65 -8.96 12.68 0.65
CA LEU A 65 -7.79 12.11 -0.02
C LEU A 65 -6.77 11.57 0.98
N LEU A 66 -6.55 12.29 2.09
CA LEU A 66 -5.66 11.86 3.16
C LEU A 66 -6.19 10.61 3.88
N ALA A 67 -7.49 10.56 4.17
CA ALA A 67 -8.13 9.39 4.76
C ALA A 67 -8.01 8.15 3.85
N LEU A 68 -8.24 8.32 2.54
CA LEU A 68 -8.08 7.24 1.55
C LEU A 68 -6.62 6.77 1.43
N ALA A 69 -5.65 7.68 1.49
CA ALA A 69 -4.24 7.34 1.47
C ALA A 69 -3.85 6.47 2.68
N VAL A 70 -4.26 6.89 3.88
CA VAL A 70 -4.04 6.13 5.12
C VAL A 70 -4.74 4.77 5.05
N TRP A 71 -6.01 4.74 4.65
CA TRP A 71 -6.78 3.51 4.48
C TRP A 71 -6.10 2.53 3.53
N ARG A 72 -5.62 3.02 2.37
CA ARG A 72 -4.91 2.21 1.39
C ARG A 72 -3.60 1.67 1.94
N LEU A 73 -2.84 2.45 2.71
CA LEU A 73 -1.61 1.99 3.36
C LEU A 73 -1.88 0.89 4.36
N LEU A 74 -2.88 1.06 5.23
CA LEU A 74 -3.27 0.05 6.19
C LEU A 74 -3.65 -1.27 5.50
N TRP A 75 -4.41 -1.18 4.41
CA TRP A 75 -4.76 -2.35 3.59
C TRP A 75 -3.53 -3.00 2.95
N THR A 76 -2.66 -2.22 2.34
CA THR A 76 -1.51 -2.72 1.57
C THR A 76 -0.55 -3.55 2.44
N TRP A 77 -0.45 -3.18 3.71
CA TRP A 77 0.45 -3.79 4.68
C TRP A 77 -0.25 -4.74 5.65
N ASP A 78 -1.52 -5.08 5.41
CA ASP A 78 -2.32 -5.95 6.28
C ASP A 78 -2.24 -5.49 7.75
N LEU A 79 -2.32 -4.17 7.97
CA LEU A 79 -2.36 -3.56 9.30
C LEU A 79 -3.81 -3.51 9.81
N PRO A 80 -4.05 -3.47 11.13
CA PRO A 80 -5.40 -3.29 11.65
C PRO A 80 -6.06 -2.06 11.01
N PRO A 81 -7.32 -2.15 10.51
CA PRO A 81 -8.31 -3.22 10.66
C PRO A 81 -8.30 -4.34 9.58
N PHE A 82 -7.36 -4.36 8.63
CA PHE A 82 -7.34 -5.30 7.49
C PHE A 82 -6.46 -6.53 7.70
N GLY A 83 -5.55 -6.48 8.66
CA GLY A 83 -4.69 -7.60 9.02
C GLY A 83 -5.41 -8.76 9.67
N PRO A 84 -4.80 -9.96 9.70
CA PRO A 84 -5.34 -11.08 10.45
C PRO A 84 -5.54 -10.66 11.91
N ALA A 85 -6.74 -10.92 12.44
CA ALA A 85 -7.04 -10.66 13.83
C ALA A 85 -6.00 -11.40 14.67
N LYS A 86 -5.23 -10.66 15.48
CA LYS A 86 -4.38 -11.27 16.51
C LYS A 86 -5.33 -11.85 17.55
N GLU A 87 -5.57 -13.15 17.48
CA GLU A 87 -6.20 -13.94 18.55
C GLU A 87 -5.40 -13.87 19.84
#